data_AF-A0A932LHA0-F1
#
_entry.id   AF-A0A932LHA0-F1
#
_cell.length_a   1.000
_cell.length_b   1.000
_cell.length_c   1.000
_cell.angle_alpha   90.00
_cell.angle_beta   90.00
_cell.angle_gamma   90.00
#
_symmetry.space_group_name_H-M   'P 1'
#
loop_
_entity.id
_entity.type
_entity.pdbx_description
1 polymer ?
#
loop_
_entity_poly.entity_id
_entity_poly.type
_entity_poly.pdbx_seq_one_letter_code
_entity_poly.pdbx_strand_id
1 'polypeptide(L)'
;MKRSSPSAQAIKLVILWSCIACTPLIAQQPEDKQPPAAPAGNPYLAPAGSSPEQLAAHIEKLRSKPKSIQSRPGFAEALIDAADRILDAKAGDELQVPALVARFEGLAQQSAQGNQAAAEKLAEMAADLRNDPRAPVAREARFHHLEAKLDNAGNNPEEVQELLAELKAFFTLEPPGERHLRLAAETVRLINSLKDDAAALSAYQEFGELFAKSDNRRVARFGSEIAEAAKQIRARLEPVEFEGTALNGSKFNINSYRGKWVLVQFFAPRDPQSAEELPHLKAAYEKHHERGFEIVGISLDTERSVLEDFVGKNGVPWVNLFSDDSAAGGVKHPLAKQFKVQTIPATFLLDAEGKIVARDLRGESLAAEIEKHLAAEKR
;
A
#
# COMPACT_ATOMS: atom_id res chain seq x y z
N MET A 1 4.57 -0.84 -24.23
CA MET A 1 4.95 -0.51 -22.83
C MET A 1 3.80 0.25 -22.20
N LYS A 2 2.98 -0.39 -21.35
CA LYS A 2 1.85 0.26 -20.66
C LYS A 2 2.41 1.05 -19.47
N ARG A 3 2.41 2.38 -19.55
CA ARG A 3 2.72 3.27 -18.43
C ARG A 3 1.48 3.38 -17.54
N SER A 4 1.63 3.04 -16.26
CA SER A 4 0.63 3.30 -15.21
C SER A 4 0.39 4.80 -15.05
N SER A 5 -0.85 5.19 -14.74
CA SER A 5 -1.28 6.58 -14.54
C SER A 5 -0.48 7.30 -13.43
N PRO A 6 -0.25 8.63 -13.52
CA PRO A 6 0.48 9.40 -12.51
C PRO A 6 -0.27 9.57 -11.17
N SER A 7 -1.59 9.40 -11.13
CA SER A 7 -2.40 9.71 -9.93
C SER A 7 -2.33 8.63 -8.85
N ALA A 8 -2.09 7.37 -9.23
CA ALA A 8 -1.81 6.26 -8.31
C ALA A 8 -0.38 6.30 -7.74
N GLN A 9 0.55 7.02 -8.39
CA GLN A 9 1.94 7.12 -7.92
C GLN A 9 2.09 8.06 -6.71
N ALA A 10 1.22 9.06 -6.56
CA ALA A 10 1.34 10.04 -5.49
C ALA A 10 1.05 9.46 -4.08
N ILE A 11 0.18 8.45 -3.95
CA ILE A 11 -0.02 7.73 -2.67
C ILE A 11 1.10 6.70 -2.45
N LYS A 12 1.56 6.04 -3.52
CA LYS A 12 2.70 5.10 -3.46
C LYS A 12 3.96 5.78 -2.93
N LEU A 13 4.16 7.07 -3.23
CA LEU A 13 5.35 7.82 -2.82
C LEU A 13 5.39 8.22 -1.34
N VAL A 14 4.22 8.47 -0.71
CA VAL A 14 4.16 8.91 0.69
C VAL A 14 4.48 7.77 1.66
N ILE A 15 4.07 6.54 1.34
CA ILE A 15 4.39 5.34 2.14
C ILE A 15 5.78 4.79 1.80
N LEU A 16 6.25 4.95 0.55
CA LEU A 16 7.63 4.60 0.21
C LEU A 16 8.65 5.34 1.09
N TRP A 17 8.35 6.61 1.45
CA TRP A 17 9.26 7.45 2.23
C TRP A 17 9.33 7.08 3.72
N SER A 18 8.26 6.57 4.33
CA SER A 18 8.31 6.02 5.70
C SER A 18 8.95 4.63 5.76
N CYS A 19 9.05 3.93 4.62
CA CYS A 19 9.76 2.64 4.48
C CYS A 19 11.25 2.77 4.05
N ILE A 20 11.82 3.98 3.90
CA ILE A 20 13.26 4.16 3.62
C ILE A 20 14.17 3.73 4.79
N ALA A 21 13.61 3.22 5.89
CA ALA A 21 14.38 2.54 6.92
C ALA A 21 14.69 1.05 6.61
N CYS A 22 14.46 0.57 5.38
CA CYS A 22 14.86 -0.78 4.93
C CYS A 22 15.74 -0.76 3.68
N THR A 23 16.56 0.27 3.49
CA THR A 23 17.83 0.07 2.78
C THR A 23 18.62 -0.96 3.59
N PRO A 24 19.22 -2.02 2.99
CA PRO A 24 20.31 -2.69 3.68
C PRO A 24 21.30 -1.59 4.00
N LEU A 25 21.56 -1.37 5.29
CA LEU A 25 22.71 -0.59 5.70
C LEU A 25 23.91 -1.37 5.18
N ILE A 26 24.33 -1.09 3.94
CA ILE A 26 25.70 -1.31 3.51
C ILE A 26 26.48 -0.35 4.40
N ALA A 27 26.76 -0.82 5.61
CA ALA A 27 27.78 -0.24 6.45
C ALA A 27 29.03 -0.24 5.58
N GLN A 28 29.53 0.96 5.27
CA GLN A 28 30.90 1.09 4.79
C GLN A 28 31.77 0.32 5.79
N GLN A 29 32.32 -0.79 5.32
CA GLN A 29 33.22 -1.62 6.09
C GLN A 29 34.41 -0.73 6.47
N PRO A 30 34.75 -0.57 7.76
CA PRO A 30 36.09 -0.13 8.08
C PRO A 30 37.05 -1.18 7.53
N GLU A 31 37.93 -0.75 6.62
CA GLU A 31 39.01 -1.59 6.08
C GLU A 31 39.83 -2.23 7.20
N ASP A 32 40.15 -3.51 6.97
CA ASP A 32 41.21 -4.30 7.56
C ASP A 32 41.30 -4.42 9.08
N LYS A 33 40.49 -5.35 9.61
CA LYS A 33 41.03 -6.43 10.45
C LYS A 33 40.40 -7.76 10.05
N GLN A 34 41.15 -8.57 9.29
CA GLN A 34 40.88 -9.99 9.10
C GLN A 34 40.52 -10.61 10.47
N PRO A 35 39.34 -11.22 10.64
CA PRO A 35 39.03 -11.94 11.87
C PRO A 35 40.10 -13.03 12.07
N PRO A 36 40.58 -13.26 13.31
CA PRO A 36 41.53 -14.32 13.57
C PRO A 36 40.96 -15.64 13.02
N ALA A 37 41.79 -16.37 12.26
CA ALA A 37 41.43 -17.69 11.76
C ALA A 37 40.93 -18.55 12.92
N ALA A 38 39.72 -19.12 12.75
CA ALA A 38 39.14 -20.01 13.75
C ALA A 38 40.08 -21.22 13.98
N PRO A 39 40.19 -21.72 15.23
CA PRO A 39 40.87 -23.00 15.48
C PRO A 39 40.20 -24.12 14.65
N ALA A 40 40.94 -25.18 14.32
CA ALA A 40 40.42 -26.27 13.49
C ALA A 40 39.12 -26.87 14.08
N GLY A 41 38.00 -26.72 13.38
CA GLY A 41 36.67 -27.18 13.77
C GLY A 41 35.73 -26.05 14.24
N ASN A 42 34.41 -26.23 14.03
CA ASN A 42 33.40 -25.28 14.47
C ASN A 42 33.27 -25.30 16.03
N PRO A 43 33.63 -24.20 16.74
CA PRO A 43 33.73 -24.19 18.20
C PRO A 43 32.38 -24.19 18.92
N TYR A 44 31.27 -24.09 18.18
CA TYR A 44 29.92 -24.09 18.73
C TYR A 44 29.27 -25.47 18.73
N LEU A 45 29.87 -26.47 18.07
CA LEU A 45 29.31 -27.82 17.98
C LEU A 45 29.19 -28.47 19.37
N ALA A 46 28.11 -29.22 19.56
CA ALA A 46 27.96 -30.08 20.73
C ALA A 46 28.92 -31.28 20.62
N PRO A 47 29.46 -31.81 21.74
CA PRO A 47 30.32 -32.99 21.73
C PRO A 47 29.72 -34.17 20.97
N ALA A 48 30.57 -34.99 20.34
CA ALA A 48 30.15 -36.25 19.75
C ALA A 48 29.59 -37.18 20.84
N GLY A 49 28.49 -37.89 20.54
CA GLY A 49 27.85 -38.80 21.48
C GLY A 49 26.97 -38.16 22.56
N SER A 50 26.78 -36.83 22.54
CA SER A 50 25.83 -36.16 23.43
C SER A 50 24.42 -36.75 23.32
N SER A 51 23.76 -36.98 24.45
CA SER A 51 22.35 -37.43 24.53
C SER A 51 21.39 -36.33 24.05
N PRO A 52 20.14 -36.66 23.70
CA PRO A 52 19.12 -35.67 23.34
C PRO A 52 18.93 -34.55 24.38
N GLU A 53 19.00 -34.88 25.67
CA GLU A 53 18.88 -33.91 26.77
C GLU A 53 20.10 -32.97 26.83
N GLN A 54 21.30 -33.52 26.61
CA GLN A 54 22.53 -32.72 26.55
C GLN A 54 22.53 -31.80 25.34
N LEU A 55 22.01 -32.25 24.21
CA LEU A 55 21.85 -31.45 22.99
C LEU A 55 20.83 -30.32 23.20
N ALA A 56 19.69 -30.61 23.85
CA ALA A 56 18.69 -29.59 24.15
C ALA A 56 19.26 -28.52 25.10
N ALA A 57 19.97 -28.94 26.16
CA ALA A 57 20.68 -28.01 27.05
C ALA A 57 21.74 -27.17 26.31
N HIS A 58 22.40 -27.76 25.31
CA HIS A 58 23.36 -27.06 24.47
C HIS A 58 22.70 -26.00 23.57
N ILE A 59 21.56 -26.31 22.94
CA ILE A 59 20.74 -25.36 22.18
C ILE A 59 20.38 -24.15 23.04
N GLU A 60 19.87 -24.37 24.25
CA GLU A 60 19.51 -23.29 25.18
C GLU A 60 20.74 -22.45 25.58
N LYS A 61 21.89 -23.08 25.81
CA LYS A 61 23.16 -22.39 26.08
C LYS A 61 23.64 -21.55 24.89
N LEU A 62 23.40 -22.00 23.65
CA LEU A 62 23.71 -21.21 22.46
C LEU A 62 22.76 -20.01 22.34
N ARG A 63 21.45 -20.21 22.52
CA ARG A 63 20.44 -19.14 22.48
C ARG A 63 20.64 -18.07 23.54
N SER A 64 21.18 -18.43 24.71
CA SER A 64 21.49 -17.48 25.77
C SER A 64 22.69 -16.56 25.47
N LYS A 65 23.44 -16.80 24.38
CA LYS A 65 24.60 -15.97 24.02
C LYS A 65 24.17 -14.59 23.51
N PRO A 66 24.98 -13.53 23.72
CA PRO A 66 24.73 -12.23 23.12
C PRO A 66 24.63 -12.29 21.58
N LYS A 67 23.85 -11.38 20.97
CA LYS A 67 23.66 -11.31 19.51
C LYS A 67 24.98 -11.21 18.72
N SER A 68 26.00 -10.57 19.28
CA SER A 68 27.36 -10.48 18.69
C SER A 68 28.12 -11.82 18.61
N ILE A 69 27.69 -12.82 19.38
CA ILE A 69 28.19 -14.20 19.28
C ILE A 69 27.28 -15.02 18.35
N GLN A 70 25.97 -14.85 18.47
CA GLN A 70 24.99 -15.57 17.63
C GLN A 70 25.23 -15.32 16.12
N SER A 71 25.71 -14.13 15.75
CA SER A 71 26.01 -13.78 14.36
C SER A 71 27.33 -14.33 13.81
N ARG A 72 28.15 -15.00 14.64
CA ARG A 72 29.48 -15.47 14.21
C ARG A 72 29.39 -16.70 13.29
N PRO A 73 30.37 -16.90 12.38
CA PRO A 73 30.45 -18.10 11.55
C PRO A 73 30.41 -19.38 12.39
N GLY A 74 29.68 -20.40 11.92
CA GLY A 74 29.52 -21.69 12.59
C GLY A 74 28.43 -21.75 13.66
N PHE A 75 27.92 -20.61 14.15
CA PHE A 75 26.89 -20.63 15.21
C PHE A 75 25.59 -21.29 14.73
N ALA A 76 25.06 -20.86 13.59
CA ALA A 76 23.83 -21.41 13.02
C ALA A 76 23.97 -22.89 12.63
N GLU A 77 25.14 -23.28 12.11
CA GLU A 77 25.47 -24.67 11.79
C GLU A 77 25.40 -25.56 13.05
N ALA A 78 25.95 -25.09 14.17
CA ALA A 78 25.90 -25.86 15.41
C ALA A 78 24.50 -25.95 16.02
N LEU A 79 23.67 -24.94 15.80
CA LEU A 79 22.26 -24.95 16.21
C LEU A 79 21.48 -26.01 15.40
N ILE A 80 21.70 -26.06 14.08
CA ILE A 80 21.10 -27.06 13.19
C ILE A 80 21.61 -28.47 13.51
N ASP A 81 22.93 -28.67 13.70
CA ASP A 81 23.52 -29.97 14.07
C ASP A 81 22.88 -30.55 15.34
N ALA A 82 22.82 -29.73 16.40
CA ALA A 82 22.24 -30.18 17.66
C ALA A 82 20.74 -30.51 17.52
N ALA A 83 20.00 -29.71 16.74
CA ALA A 83 18.59 -29.96 16.46
C ALA A 83 18.38 -31.26 15.66
N ASP A 84 19.09 -31.44 14.55
CA ASP A 84 18.99 -32.62 13.69
C ASP A 84 19.31 -33.90 14.49
N ARG A 85 20.33 -33.89 15.34
CA ARG A 85 20.69 -35.02 16.21
C ARG A 85 19.59 -35.38 17.23
N ILE A 86 18.83 -34.41 17.73
CA ILE A 86 17.66 -34.67 18.61
C ILE A 86 16.52 -35.30 17.80
N LEU A 87 16.27 -34.79 16.59
CA LEU A 87 15.20 -35.27 15.71
C LEU A 87 15.49 -36.70 15.23
N ASP A 88 16.73 -37.00 14.87
CA ASP A 88 17.18 -38.33 14.45
C ASP A 88 17.06 -39.37 15.58
N ALA A 89 17.27 -38.95 16.82
CA ALA A 89 17.07 -39.79 18.00
C ALA A 89 15.58 -40.08 18.30
N LYS A 90 14.64 -39.42 17.59
CA LYS A 90 13.19 -39.56 17.78
C LYS A 90 12.77 -39.39 19.24
N ALA A 91 13.35 -38.40 19.91
CA ALA A 91 13.06 -38.07 21.31
C ALA A 91 11.58 -37.66 21.51
N GLY A 92 11.14 -37.50 22.77
CA GLY A 92 9.80 -36.99 23.06
C GLY A 92 9.58 -35.54 22.59
N ASP A 93 8.32 -35.11 22.48
CA ASP A 93 7.97 -33.75 22.01
C ASP A 93 8.62 -32.64 22.85
N GLU A 94 8.86 -32.88 24.15
CA GLU A 94 9.57 -31.95 25.03
C GLU A 94 10.96 -31.56 24.49
N LEU A 95 11.62 -32.46 23.77
CA LEU A 95 12.93 -32.24 23.16
C LEU A 95 12.81 -31.91 21.67
N GLN A 96 11.86 -32.53 20.95
CA GLN A 96 11.69 -32.26 19.51
C GLN A 96 11.16 -30.85 19.21
N VAL A 97 10.25 -30.30 20.02
CA VAL A 97 9.71 -28.96 19.80
C VAL A 97 10.80 -27.89 19.83
N PRO A 98 11.61 -27.75 20.91
CA PRO A 98 12.68 -26.76 20.92
C PRO A 98 13.75 -27.03 19.84
N ALA A 99 13.99 -28.30 19.48
CA ALA A 99 14.88 -28.67 18.37
C ALA A 99 14.35 -28.18 17.00
N LEU A 100 13.07 -28.39 16.69
CA LEU A 100 12.46 -27.90 15.44
C LEU A 100 12.51 -26.36 15.38
N VAL A 101 12.20 -25.68 16.48
CA VAL A 101 12.32 -24.21 16.55
C VAL A 101 13.78 -23.78 16.33
N ALA A 102 14.75 -24.49 16.90
CA ALA A 102 16.17 -24.19 16.73
C ALA A 102 16.65 -24.41 15.29
N ARG A 103 16.11 -25.44 14.64
CA ARG A 103 16.36 -25.72 13.23
C ARG A 103 15.81 -24.62 12.33
N PHE A 104 14.58 -24.14 12.57
CA PHE A 104 14.03 -22.96 11.88
C PHE A 104 14.94 -21.74 12.05
N GLU A 105 15.34 -21.41 13.28
CA GLU A 105 16.23 -20.28 13.58
C GLU A 105 17.58 -20.38 12.84
N GLY A 106 18.21 -21.55 12.88
CA GLY A 106 19.49 -21.77 12.22
C GLY A 106 19.40 -21.68 10.70
N LEU A 107 18.38 -22.31 10.10
CA LEU A 107 18.15 -22.27 8.65
C LEU A 107 17.82 -20.84 8.19
N ALA A 108 16.97 -20.12 8.92
CA ALA A 108 16.64 -18.72 8.64
C ALA A 108 17.88 -17.83 8.72
N GLN A 109 18.75 -18.04 9.71
CA GLN A 109 20.01 -17.30 9.82
C GLN A 109 20.95 -17.58 8.64
N GLN A 110 21.11 -18.84 8.23
CA GLN A 110 21.94 -19.18 7.07
C GLN A 110 21.35 -18.64 5.76
N SER A 111 20.03 -18.72 5.59
CA SER A 111 19.31 -18.13 4.45
C SER A 111 19.56 -16.62 4.35
N ALA A 112 19.44 -15.89 5.46
CA ALA A 112 19.71 -14.46 5.53
C ALA A 112 21.17 -14.09 5.21
N GLN A 113 22.10 -15.05 5.31
CA GLN A 113 23.50 -14.90 4.92
C GLN A 113 23.75 -15.30 3.45
N GLY A 114 22.71 -15.58 2.67
CA GLY A 114 22.79 -15.94 1.25
C GLY A 114 22.98 -17.43 0.98
N ASN A 115 22.83 -18.31 1.98
CA ASN A 115 22.90 -19.76 1.75
C ASN A 115 21.59 -20.28 1.12
N GLN A 116 21.62 -20.50 -0.19
CA GLN A 116 20.45 -20.99 -0.93
C GLN A 116 19.97 -22.38 -0.49
N ALA A 117 20.88 -23.31 -0.19
CA ALA A 117 20.49 -24.65 0.26
C ALA A 117 19.78 -24.60 1.64
N ALA A 118 20.16 -23.66 2.50
CA ALA A 118 19.45 -23.42 3.75
C ALA A 118 18.06 -22.79 3.51
N ALA A 119 17.95 -21.87 2.54
CA ALA A 119 16.67 -21.27 2.15
C ALA A 119 15.68 -22.32 1.61
N GLU A 120 16.15 -23.24 0.76
CA GLU A 120 15.34 -24.34 0.22
C GLU A 120 14.85 -25.27 1.33
N LYS A 121 15.74 -25.71 2.23
CA LYS A 121 15.39 -26.53 3.39
C LYS A 121 14.42 -25.83 4.34
N LEU A 122 14.58 -24.51 4.54
CA LEU A 122 13.68 -23.71 5.35
C LEU A 122 12.27 -23.67 4.76
N ALA A 123 12.16 -23.42 3.45
CA ALA A 123 10.89 -23.35 2.75
C ALA A 123 10.15 -24.70 2.75
N GLU A 124 10.87 -25.80 2.52
CA GLU A 124 10.34 -27.17 2.60
C GLU A 124 9.81 -27.47 4.01
N MET A 125 10.64 -27.27 5.03
CA MET A 125 10.27 -27.50 6.43
C MET A 125 9.08 -26.62 6.86
N ALA A 126 9.03 -25.37 6.42
CA ALA A 126 7.94 -24.45 6.71
C ALA A 126 6.63 -24.88 6.06
N ALA A 127 6.68 -25.36 4.81
CA ALA A 127 5.51 -25.89 4.11
C ALA A 127 4.96 -27.14 4.84
N ASP A 128 5.82 -28.08 5.20
CA ASP A 128 5.40 -29.35 5.82
C ASP A 128 4.81 -29.18 7.21
N LEU A 129 5.38 -28.27 8.02
CA LEU A 129 5.04 -28.13 9.43
C LEU A 129 4.02 -27.01 9.73
N ARG A 130 3.47 -26.31 8.72
CA ARG A 130 2.54 -25.17 8.92
C ARG A 130 1.27 -25.52 9.71
N ASN A 131 0.86 -26.79 9.66
CA ASN A 131 -0.31 -27.35 10.33
C ASN A 131 0.07 -28.32 11.47
N ASP A 132 1.32 -28.29 11.93
CA ASP A 132 1.77 -29.14 13.03
C ASP A 132 0.89 -28.93 14.28
N PRO A 133 0.46 -30.00 14.99
CA PRO A 133 -0.38 -29.85 16.18
C PRO A 133 0.34 -29.12 17.33
N ARG A 134 1.68 -29.07 17.32
CA ARG A 134 2.50 -28.42 18.34
C ARG A 134 2.60 -26.94 18.00
N ALA A 135 1.85 -26.12 18.74
CA ALA A 135 1.67 -24.69 18.44
C ALA A 135 2.98 -23.90 18.19
N PRO A 136 4.08 -24.07 18.96
CA PRO A 136 5.34 -23.38 18.69
C PRO A 136 5.94 -23.71 17.33
N VAL A 137 5.86 -24.97 16.90
CA VAL A 137 6.39 -25.43 15.60
C VAL A 137 5.56 -24.83 14.48
N ALA A 138 4.23 -24.96 14.57
CA ALA A 138 3.33 -24.46 13.55
C ALA A 138 3.40 -22.94 13.39
N ARG A 139 3.66 -22.20 14.48
CA ARG A 139 3.90 -20.75 14.45
C ARG A 139 5.12 -20.40 13.61
N GLU A 140 6.27 -21.02 13.86
CA GLU A 140 7.49 -20.76 13.07
C GLU A 140 7.33 -21.20 11.62
N ALA A 141 6.70 -22.35 11.40
CA ALA A 141 6.43 -22.86 10.07
C ALA A 141 5.52 -21.92 9.26
N ARG A 142 4.40 -21.45 9.81
CA ARG A 142 3.52 -20.48 9.13
C ARG A 142 4.24 -19.16 8.83
N PHE A 143 5.04 -18.67 9.77
CA PHE A 143 5.81 -17.44 9.58
C PHE A 143 6.77 -17.57 8.40
N HIS A 144 7.65 -18.59 8.40
CA HIS A 144 8.63 -18.77 7.33
C HIS A 144 7.99 -19.20 5.99
N HIS A 145 6.84 -19.87 6.02
CA HIS A 145 6.08 -20.18 4.82
C HIS A 145 5.60 -18.90 4.12
N LEU A 146 5.05 -17.96 4.89
CA LEU A 146 4.63 -16.65 4.35
C LEU A 146 5.80 -15.81 3.88
N GLU A 147 6.92 -15.83 4.60
CA GLU A 147 8.16 -15.18 4.15
C GLU A 147 8.60 -15.70 2.79
N ALA A 148 8.66 -17.01 2.61
CA ALA A 148 9.04 -17.62 1.33
C ALA A 148 8.05 -17.31 0.21
N LYS A 149 6.74 -17.29 0.50
CA LYS A 149 5.72 -16.88 -0.49
C LYS A 149 5.90 -15.41 -0.89
N LEU A 150 6.14 -14.53 0.08
CA LEU A 150 6.35 -13.09 -0.16
C LEU A 150 7.60 -12.80 -1.01
N ASP A 151 8.70 -13.50 -0.74
CA ASP A 151 9.96 -13.32 -1.47
C ASP A 151 9.83 -13.73 -2.96
N ASN A 152 8.91 -14.66 -3.25
CA ASN A 152 8.61 -15.12 -4.61
C ASN A 152 7.38 -14.45 -5.23
N ALA A 153 6.64 -13.63 -4.47
CA ALA A 153 5.35 -13.10 -4.89
C ALA A 153 5.48 -12.13 -6.07
N GLY A 154 4.77 -12.45 -7.15
CA GLY A 154 4.66 -11.57 -8.30
C GLY A 154 3.71 -10.39 -8.07
N ASN A 155 3.28 -9.78 -9.18
CA ASN A 155 2.20 -8.77 -9.18
C ASN A 155 0.92 -9.35 -9.82
N ASN A 156 0.77 -10.67 -9.83
CA ASN A 156 -0.45 -11.31 -10.33
C ASN A 156 -1.60 -10.99 -9.35
N PRO A 157 -2.74 -10.42 -9.81
CA PRO A 157 -3.82 -10.03 -8.91
C PRO A 157 -4.43 -11.15 -8.07
N GLU A 158 -4.59 -12.36 -8.63
CA GLU A 158 -5.18 -13.51 -7.93
C GLU A 158 -4.25 -14.00 -6.83
N GLU A 159 -2.96 -14.15 -7.16
CA GLU A 159 -1.91 -14.53 -6.21
C GLU A 159 -1.77 -13.51 -5.06
N VAL A 160 -1.82 -12.22 -5.38
CA VAL A 160 -1.77 -11.14 -4.39
C VAL A 160 -2.97 -11.21 -3.44
N GLN A 161 -4.18 -11.44 -3.96
CA GLN A 161 -5.38 -11.55 -3.12
C GLN A 161 -5.34 -12.79 -2.21
N GLU A 162 -4.91 -13.94 -2.74
CA GLU A 162 -4.73 -15.15 -1.94
C GLU A 162 -3.71 -14.95 -0.83
N LEU A 163 -2.56 -14.34 -1.14
CA LEU A 163 -1.51 -14.08 -0.16
C LEU A 163 -1.94 -13.07 0.91
N LEU A 164 -2.72 -12.04 0.55
CA LEU A 164 -3.33 -11.13 1.52
C LEU A 164 -4.32 -11.85 2.44
N ALA A 165 -5.12 -12.80 1.93
CA ALA A 165 -6.01 -13.59 2.77
C ALA A 165 -5.24 -14.48 3.76
N GLU A 166 -4.14 -15.10 3.33
CA GLU A 166 -3.27 -15.89 4.20
C GLU A 166 -2.57 -15.03 5.26
N LEU A 167 -2.06 -13.85 4.89
CA LEU A 167 -1.47 -12.89 5.83
C LEU A 167 -2.49 -12.47 6.89
N LYS A 168 -3.73 -12.19 6.48
CA LYS A 168 -4.82 -11.86 7.41
C LYS A 168 -5.09 -13.01 8.38
N ALA A 169 -5.19 -14.24 7.88
CA ALA A 169 -5.38 -15.43 8.72
C ALA A 169 -4.23 -15.61 9.71
N PHE A 170 -2.98 -15.46 9.27
CA PHE A 170 -1.80 -15.53 10.12
C PHE A 170 -1.84 -14.47 11.22
N PHE A 171 -2.05 -13.20 10.87
CA PHE A 171 -2.06 -12.10 11.83
C PHE A 171 -3.27 -12.11 12.78
N THR A 172 -4.34 -12.83 12.44
CA THR A 172 -5.46 -13.09 13.34
C THR A 172 -5.10 -14.13 14.41
N LEU A 173 -4.30 -15.14 14.04
CA LEU A 173 -3.83 -16.19 14.96
C LEU A 173 -2.64 -15.73 15.81
N GLU A 174 -1.74 -14.95 15.23
CA GLU A 174 -0.49 -14.52 15.84
C GLU A 174 -0.45 -12.98 15.89
N PRO A 175 -0.64 -12.38 17.08
CA PRO A 175 -0.62 -10.93 17.22
C PRO A 175 0.64 -10.32 16.60
N PRO A 176 0.51 -9.27 15.77
CA PRO A 176 1.65 -8.60 15.17
C PRO A 176 2.62 -8.12 16.25
N GLY A 177 3.93 -8.29 16.01
CA GLY A 177 4.99 -7.93 16.94
C GLY A 177 6.25 -7.54 16.19
N GLU A 178 7.34 -7.24 16.89
CA GLU A 178 8.58 -6.73 16.25
C GLU A 178 9.12 -7.67 15.17
N ARG A 179 9.11 -8.98 15.41
CA ARG A 179 9.52 -10.00 14.43
C ARG A 179 8.70 -9.95 13.13
N HIS A 180 7.49 -9.40 13.16
CA HIS A 180 6.57 -9.36 12.03
C HIS A 180 6.63 -8.06 11.22
N LEU A 181 7.48 -7.09 11.58
CA LEU A 181 7.55 -5.80 10.88
C LEU A 181 7.83 -5.95 9.38
N ARG A 182 8.67 -6.91 8.99
CA ARG A 182 8.92 -7.20 7.56
C ARG A 182 7.64 -7.67 6.86
N LEU A 183 6.95 -8.67 7.42
CA LEU A 183 5.69 -9.17 6.86
C LEU A 183 4.63 -8.07 6.78
N ALA A 184 4.53 -7.21 7.81
CA ALA A 184 3.62 -6.07 7.80
C ALA A 184 3.96 -5.08 6.67
N ALA A 185 5.23 -4.76 6.47
CA ALA A 185 5.67 -3.88 5.37
C ALA A 185 5.39 -4.50 3.99
N GLU A 186 5.69 -5.79 3.82
CA GLU A 186 5.40 -6.52 2.59
C GLU A 186 3.90 -6.66 2.32
N THR A 187 3.08 -6.79 3.36
CA THR A 187 1.60 -6.74 3.25
C THR A 187 1.17 -5.43 2.61
N VAL A 188 1.72 -4.29 3.06
CA VAL A 188 1.41 -2.98 2.47
C VAL A 188 1.93 -2.86 1.04
N ARG A 189 3.08 -3.45 0.70
CA ARG A 189 3.55 -3.53 -0.70
C ARG A 189 2.55 -4.26 -1.59
N LEU A 190 2.01 -5.39 -1.12
CA LEU A 190 0.98 -6.15 -1.84
C LEU A 190 -0.31 -5.35 -2.00
N ILE A 191 -0.79 -4.68 -0.95
CA ILE A 191 -1.98 -3.81 -1.03
C ILE A 191 -1.78 -2.73 -2.10
N ASN A 192 -0.58 -2.12 -2.15
CA ASN A 192 -0.24 -1.11 -3.15
C ASN A 192 -0.13 -1.65 -4.60
N SER A 193 -0.02 -2.96 -4.78
CA SER A 193 0.02 -3.58 -6.12
C SER A 193 -1.38 -3.83 -6.68
N LEU A 194 -2.42 -3.80 -5.83
CA LEU A 194 -3.81 -3.90 -6.24
C LEU A 194 -4.18 -2.76 -7.18
N LYS A 195 -4.98 -3.08 -8.21
CA LYS A 195 -5.50 -2.11 -9.19
C LYS A 195 -6.89 -1.59 -8.85
N ASP A 196 -7.62 -2.35 -8.04
CA ASP A 196 -8.95 -1.99 -7.56
C ASP A 196 -8.77 -1.19 -6.26
N ASP A 197 -9.09 0.10 -6.32
CA ASP A 197 -8.96 1.01 -5.19
C ASP A 197 -9.92 0.65 -4.04
N ALA A 198 -11.08 0.04 -4.33
CA ALA A 198 -12.01 -0.41 -3.29
C ALA A 198 -11.44 -1.63 -2.54
N ALA A 199 -10.87 -2.59 -3.28
CA ALA A 199 -10.16 -3.72 -2.67
C ALA A 199 -8.95 -3.25 -1.86
N ALA A 200 -8.16 -2.31 -2.40
CA ALA A 200 -7.03 -1.72 -1.70
C ALA A 200 -7.49 -1.01 -0.42
N LEU A 201 -8.55 -0.19 -0.48
CA LEU A 201 -9.12 0.48 0.68
C LEU A 201 -9.54 -0.53 1.77
N SER A 202 -10.26 -1.58 1.38
CA SER A 202 -10.69 -2.63 2.32
C SER A 202 -9.49 -3.25 3.02
N ALA A 203 -8.45 -3.62 2.28
CA ALA A 203 -7.24 -4.21 2.85
C ALA A 203 -6.49 -3.21 3.75
N TYR A 204 -6.38 -1.93 3.34
CA TYR A 204 -5.80 -0.87 4.16
C TYR A 204 -6.52 -0.72 5.51
N GLN A 205 -7.85 -0.76 5.51
CA GLN A 205 -8.64 -0.66 6.74
C GLN A 205 -8.41 -1.87 7.64
N GLU A 206 -8.51 -3.07 7.09
CA GLU A 206 -8.38 -4.32 7.84
C GLU A 206 -6.97 -4.47 8.46
N PHE A 207 -5.92 -4.36 7.66
CA PHE A 207 -4.54 -4.50 8.15
C PHE A 207 -4.11 -3.31 8.99
N GLY A 208 -4.58 -2.09 8.67
CA GLY A 208 -4.32 -0.91 9.49
C GLY A 208 -4.87 -1.07 10.90
N GLU A 209 -6.13 -1.50 11.03
CA GLU A 209 -6.75 -1.77 12.33
C GLU A 209 -6.05 -2.92 13.06
N LEU A 210 -5.75 -4.01 12.37
CA LEU A 210 -5.08 -5.18 12.95
C LEU A 210 -3.71 -4.77 13.52
N PHE A 211 -2.87 -4.09 12.74
CA PHE A 211 -1.54 -3.66 13.18
C PHE A 211 -1.60 -2.58 14.26
N ALA A 212 -2.58 -1.66 14.19
CA ALA A 212 -2.75 -0.59 15.18
C ALA A 212 -3.07 -1.12 16.59
N LYS A 213 -3.67 -2.32 16.69
CA LYS A 213 -3.98 -3.00 17.97
C LYS A 213 -2.80 -3.77 18.56
N SER A 214 -1.64 -3.79 17.92
CA SER A 214 -0.44 -4.47 18.45
C SER A 214 0.04 -3.82 19.75
N ASP A 215 0.46 -4.64 20.73
CA ASP A 215 1.17 -4.16 21.92
C ASP A 215 2.57 -3.61 21.61
N ASN A 216 3.12 -3.95 20.43
CA ASN A 216 4.39 -3.41 19.98
C ASN A 216 4.21 -2.00 19.41
N ARG A 217 4.81 -1.00 20.06
CA ARG A 217 4.70 0.43 19.68
C ARG A 217 5.06 0.72 18.22
N ARG A 218 6.06 0.03 17.65
CA ARG A 218 6.48 0.25 16.26
C ARG A 218 5.41 -0.26 15.29
N VAL A 219 4.88 -1.46 15.56
CA VAL A 219 3.81 -2.05 14.73
C VAL A 219 2.50 -1.26 14.89
N ALA A 220 2.13 -0.85 16.11
CA ALA A 220 0.95 -0.04 16.37
C ALA A 220 0.99 1.32 15.65
N ARG A 221 2.15 1.98 15.67
CA ARG A 221 2.36 3.21 14.92
C ARG A 221 2.23 2.97 13.42
N PHE A 222 2.87 1.92 12.90
CA PHE A 222 2.78 1.56 11.49
C PHE A 222 1.33 1.29 11.06
N GLY A 223 0.56 0.53 11.85
CA GLY A 223 -0.87 0.33 11.64
C GLY A 223 -1.69 1.62 11.63
N SER A 224 -1.36 2.57 12.52
CA SER A 224 -2.03 3.88 12.55
C SER A 224 -1.77 4.70 11.28
N GLU A 225 -0.55 4.65 10.74
CA GLU A 225 -0.19 5.31 9.48
C GLU A 225 -0.96 4.70 8.28
N ILE A 226 -1.10 3.37 8.26
CA ILE A 226 -1.91 2.62 7.29
C ILE A 226 -3.40 3.01 7.39
N ALA A 227 -3.95 3.05 8.60
CA ALA A 227 -5.34 3.42 8.85
C ALA A 227 -5.64 4.87 8.41
N GLU A 228 -4.68 5.79 8.57
CA GLU A 228 -4.82 7.17 8.08
C GLU A 228 -4.77 7.24 6.54
N ALA A 229 -3.88 6.47 5.91
CA ALA A 229 -3.86 6.35 4.44
C ALA A 229 -5.21 5.82 3.91
N ALA A 230 -5.82 4.86 4.61
CA ALA A 230 -7.14 4.34 4.28
C ALA A 230 -8.21 5.44 4.25
N LYS A 231 -8.20 6.38 5.22
CA LYS A 231 -9.14 7.52 5.22
C LYS A 231 -8.95 8.42 3.99
N GLN A 232 -7.71 8.66 3.58
CA GLN A 232 -7.42 9.48 2.40
C GLN A 232 -7.87 8.81 1.10
N ILE A 233 -7.71 7.48 0.99
CA ILE A 233 -8.20 6.70 -0.15
C ILE A 233 -9.74 6.73 -0.16
N ARG A 234 -10.38 6.46 0.98
CA ARG A 234 -11.84 6.52 1.14
C ARG A 234 -12.41 7.85 0.68
N ALA A 235 -11.82 8.97 1.12
CA ALA A 235 -12.28 10.30 0.73
C ALA A 235 -12.20 10.57 -0.78
N ARG A 236 -11.40 9.81 -1.54
CA ARG A 236 -11.35 9.89 -3.01
C ARG A 236 -12.38 8.99 -3.69
N LEU A 237 -12.74 7.88 -3.03
CA LEU A 237 -13.70 6.90 -3.54
C LEU A 237 -15.14 7.21 -3.17
N GLU A 238 -15.38 8.14 -2.24
CA GLU A 238 -16.73 8.62 -1.96
C GLU A 238 -17.21 9.56 -3.07
N PRO A 239 -18.42 9.35 -3.61
CA PRO A 239 -19.03 10.28 -4.56
C PRO A 239 -19.06 11.69 -4.00
N VAL A 240 -18.74 12.66 -4.85
CA VAL A 240 -18.87 14.06 -4.47
C VAL A 240 -20.33 14.47 -4.56
N GLU A 241 -20.79 15.07 -3.47
CA GLU A 241 -22.14 15.56 -3.28
C GLU A 241 -22.08 17.09 -3.19
N PHE A 242 -22.78 17.79 -4.08
CA PHE A 242 -22.93 19.23 -3.99
C PHE A 242 -24.18 19.73 -4.73
N GLU A 243 -24.64 20.89 -4.29
CA GLU A 243 -25.73 21.64 -4.90
C GLU A 243 -25.28 23.06 -5.22
N GLY A 244 -26.02 23.72 -6.09
CA GLY A 244 -25.79 25.13 -6.39
C GLY A 244 -26.97 25.74 -7.14
N THR A 245 -26.83 27.01 -7.48
CA THR A 245 -27.83 27.74 -8.27
C THR A 245 -27.27 27.95 -9.67
N ALA A 246 -27.97 27.45 -10.68
CA ALA A 246 -27.62 27.68 -12.07
C ALA A 246 -27.91 29.14 -12.46
N LEU A 247 -27.28 29.60 -13.54
CA LEU A 247 -27.47 30.97 -14.06
C LEU A 247 -28.94 31.36 -14.26
N ASN A 248 -29.78 30.42 -14.72
CA ASN A 248 -31.21 30.63 -14.91
C ASN A 248 -32.04 30.63 -13.60
N GLY A 249 -31.39 30.59 -12.44
CA GLY A 249 -32.02 30.56 -11.12
C GLY A 249 -32.51 29.18 -10.66
N SER A 250 -32.41 28.15 -11.49
CA SER A 250 -32.80 26.79 -11.11
C SER A 250 -31.81 26.17 -10.11
N LYS A 251 -32.33 25.32 -9.23
CA LYS A 251 -31.49 24.52 -8.33
C LYS A 251 -30.81 23.41 -9.11
N PHE A 252 -29.51 23.27 -8.90
CA PHE A 252 -28.68 22.21 -9.44
C PHE A 252 -28.25 21.25 -8.33
N ASN A 253 -28.27 19.96 -8.61
CA ASN A 253 -27.71 18.92 -7.76
C ASN A 253 -26.90 17.95 -8.63
N ILE A 254 -25.64 17.70 -8.26
CA ILE A 254 -24.72 16.85 -9.02
C ILE A 254 -25.23 15.40 -9.17
N ASN A 255 -26.09 14.94 -8.27
CA ASN A 255 -26.65 13.59 -8.33
C ASN A 255 -27.55 13.37 -9.54
N SER A 256 -28.10 14.44 -10.11
CA SER A 256 -28.85 14.35 -11.36
C SER A 256 -27.98 13.88 -12.53
N TYR A 257 -26.65 13.90 -12.38
CA TYR A 257 -25.68 13.49 -13.41
C TYR A 257 -25.04 12.13 -13.11
N ARG A 258 -25.53 11.37 -12.12
CA ARG A 258 -25.08 9.97 -11.92
C ARG A 258 -25.35 9.15 -13.20
N GLY A 259 -24.42 8.26 -13.54
CA GLY A 259 -24.40 7.56 -14.83
C GLY A 259 -23.73 8.33 -15.97
N LYS A 260 -23.27 9.57 -15.74
CA LYS A 260 -22.50 10.36 -16.69
C LYS A 260 -21.11 10.67 -16.14
N TRP A 261 -20.16 10.84 -17.05
CA TRP A 261 -18.87 11.45 -16.75
C TRP A 261 -19.03 12.95 -16.64
N VAL A 262 -18.53 13.57 -15.57
CA VAL A 262 -18.73 15.01 -15.34
C VAL A 262 -17.40 15.71 -15.09
N LEU A 263 -17.07 16.70 -15.90
CA LEU A 263 -15.98 17.61 -15.62
C LEU A 263 -16.50 18.83 -14.84
N VAL A 264 -16.12 18.93 -13.56
CA VAL A 264 -16.37 20.11 -12.75
C VAL A 264 -15.24 21.11 -12.98
N GLN A 265 -15.57 22.28 -13.53
CA GLN A 265 -14.61 23.34 -13.85
C GLN A 265 -14.82 24.54 -12.92
N PHE A 266 -13.79 24.91 -12.15
CA PHE A 266 -13.73 26.17 -11.42
C PHE A 266 -13.00 27.22 -12.25
N PHE A 267 -13.63 28.36 -12.48
CA PHE A 267 -13.11 29.40 -13.36
C PHE A 267 -13.62 30.79 -12.98
N ALA A 268 -13.04 31.83 -13.57
CA ALA A 268 -13.60 33.18 -13.57
C ALA A 268 -13.52 33.75 -14.99
N PRO A 269 -14.58 34.36 -15.54
CA PRO A 269 -14.54 34.93 -16.89
C PRO A 269 -13.44 35.98 -17.11
N ARG A 270 -13.08 36.72 -16.04
CA ARG A 270 -12.03 37.75 -16.05
C ARG A 270 -10.62 37.19 -15.95
N ASP A 271 -10.47 35.89 -15.68
CA ASP A 271 -9.16 35.24 -15.59
C ASP A 271 -8.68 34.81 -16.98
N PRO A 272 -7.51 35.30 -17.46
CA PRO A 272 -7.02 35.00 -18.81
C PRO A 272 -6.82 33.50 -19.08
N GLN A 273 -6.28 32.76 -18.11
CA GLN A 273 -6.05 31.32 -18.27
C GLN A 273 -7.37 30.56 -18.39
N SER A 274 -8.40 30.96 -17.65
CA SER A 274 -9.75 30.41 -17.76
C SER A 274 -10.36 30.63 -19.15
N ALA A 275 -10.12 31.79 -19.77
CA ALA A 275 -10.56 32.07 -21.14
C ALA A 275 -9.79 31.24 -22.19
N GLU A 276 -8.50 31.01 -21.99
CA GLU A 276 -7.65 30.17 -22.86
C GLU A 276 -8.05 28.69 -22.85
N GLU A 277 -8.62 28.18 -21.75
CA GLU A 277 -9.09 26.79 -21.66
C GLU A 277 -10.46 26.57 -22.32
N LEU A 278 -11.25 27.63 -22.56
CA LEU A 278 -12.61 27.51 -23.10
C LEU A 278 -12.70 26.76 -24.44
N PRO A 279 -11.84 27.01 -25.44
CA PRO A 279 -11.86 26.26 -26.70
C PRO A 279 -11.63 24.75 -26.50
N HIS A 280 -10.74 24.37 -25.59
CA HIS A 280 -10.45 22.97 -25.29
C HIS A 280 -11.66 22.27 -24.65
N LEU A 281 -12.35 22.96 -23.75
CA LEU A 281 -13.57 22.45 -23.10
C LEU A 281 -14.71 22.26 -24.10
N LYS A 282 -14.90 23.22 -25.01
CA LYS A 282 -15.89 23.10 -26.09
C LYS A 282 -15.61 21.90 -26.99
N ALA A 283 -14.36 21.74 -27.42
CA ALA A 283 -13.96 20.61 -28.25
C ALA A 283 -14.18 19.26 -27.54
N ALA A 284 -13.85 19.17 -26.25
CA ALA A 284 -14.11 17.98 -25.45
C ALA A 284 -15.61 17.70 -25.30
N TYR A 285 -16.41 18.73 -25.04
CA TYR A 285 -17.86 18.61 -24.90
C TYR A 285 -18.51 18.15 -26.21
N GLU A 286 -18.21 18.81 -27.33
CA GLU A 286 -18.74 18.44 -28.65
C GLU A 286 -18.44 16.98 -29.00
N LYS A 287 -17.22 16.51 -28.69
CA LYS A 287 -16.79 15.15 -29.01
C LYS A 287 -17.39 14.08 -28.09
N HIS A 288 -17.69 14.41 -26.84
CA HIS A 288 -18.02 13.41 -25.81
C HIS A 288 -19.42 13.52 -25.23
N HIS A 289 -20.13 14.63 -25.44
CA HIS A 289 -21.41 14.87 -24.79
C HIS A 289 -22.44 13.77 -25.08
N GLU A 290 -22.60 13.38 -26.34
CA GLU A 290 -23.50 12.29 -26.75
C GLU A 290 -23.10 10.91 -26.19
N ARG A 291 -21.87 10.77 -25.69
CA ARG A 291 -21.35 9.55 -25.06
C ARG A 291 -21.49 9.56 -23.53
N GLY A 292 -22.32 10.45 -22.98
CA GLY A 292 -22.55 10.55 -21.54
C GLY A 292 -21.52 11.40 -20.81
N PHE A 293 -20.96 12.42 -21.47
CA PHE A 293 -20.07 13.40 -20.84
C PHE A 293 -20.77 14.74 -20.62
N GLU A 294 -20.51 15.37 -19.48
CA GLU A 294 -21.04 16.68 -19.12
C GLU A 294 -19.95 17.57 -18.54
N ILE A 295 -20.18 18.88 -18.61
CA ILE A 295 -19.36 19.87 -17.91
C ILE A 295 -20.27 20.62 -16.93
N VAL A 296 -19.75 20.93 -15.74
CA VAL A 296 -20.40 21.83 -14.79
C VAL A 296 -19.41 22.94 -14.46
N GLY A 297 -19.70 24.15 -14.94
CA GLY A 297 -18.92 25.34 -14.63
C GLY A 297 -19.32 25.88 -13.26
N ILE A 298 -18.34 26.18 -12.42
CA ILE A 298 -18.51 26.87 -11.14
C ILE A 298 -17.74 28.18 -11.24
N SER A 299 -18.48 29.28 -11.36
CA SER A 299 -17.85 30.59 -11.43
C SER A 299 -17.43 31.04 -10.03
N LEU A 300 -16.18 31.47 -9.92
CA LEU A 300 -15.64 32.11 -8.73
C LEU A 300 -15.63 33.64 -8.83
N ASP A 301 -16.28 34.19 -9.86
CA ASP A 301 -16.49 35.62 -9.99
C ASP A 301 -17.50 36.12 -8.94
N THR A 302 -17.46 37.41 -8.64
CA THR A 302 -18.38 38.06 -7.71
C THR A 302 -19.54 38.77 -8.42
N GLU A 303 -19.49 38.90 -9.74
CA GLU A 303 -20.48 39.61 -10.53
C GLU A 303 -21.22 38.67 -11.50
N ARG A 304 -22.51 38.44 -11.22
CA ARG A 304 -23.38 37.57 -12.04
C ARG A 304 -23.42 37.99 -13.51
N SER A 305 -23.55 39.29 -13.78
CA SER A 305 -23.63 39.84 -15.14
C SER A 305 -22.40 39.52 -15.99
N VAL A 306 -21.22 39.44 -15.37
CA VAL A 306 -19.97 39.07 -16.05
C VAL A 306 -20.00 37.63 -16.54
N LEU A 307 -20.55 36.73 -15.72
CA LEU A 307 -20.72 35.32 -16.08
C LEU A 307 -21.80 35.16 -17.17
N GLU A 308 -22.93 35.85 -17.05
CA GLU A 308 -24.00 35.84 -18.06
C GLU A 308 -23.49 36.31 -19.43
N ASP A 309 -22.75 37.42 -19.45
CA ASP A 309 -22.11 37.93 -20.65
C ASP A 309 -21.14 36.93 -21.27
N PHE A 310 -20.29 36.31 -20.45
CA PHE A 310 -19.32 35.33 -20.92
C PHE A 310 -19.98 34.10 -21.52
N VAL A 311 -20.99 33.55 -20.83
CA VAL A 311 -21.75 32.39 -21.30
C VAL A 311 -22.50 32.72 -22.60
N GLY A 312 -23.15 33.87 -22.66
CA GLY A 312 -23.89 34.32 -23.84
C GLY A 312 -22.98 34.59 -25.05
N LYS A 313 -21.92 35.38 -24.87
CA LYS A 313 -20.97 35.73 -25.95
C LYS A 313 -20.26 34.52 -26.51
N ASN A 314 -19.95 33.54 -25.67
CA ASN A 314 -19.23 32.34 -26.09
C ASN A 314 -20.15 31.16 -26.42
N GLY A 315 -21.47 31.24 -26.25
CA GLY A 315 -22.36 30.11 -26.49
C GLY A 315 -21.96 28.88 -25.68
N VAL A 316 -21.75 29.04 -24.38
CA VAL A 316 -21.38 27.94 -23.48
C VAL A 316 -22.61 27.04 -23.25
N PRO A 317 -22.61 25.77 -23.70
CA PRO A 317 -23.83 24.96 -23.74
C PRO A 317 -24.13 24.24 -22.41
N TRP A 318 -23.17 24.15 -21.51
CA TRP A 318 -23.30 23.41 -20.27
C TRP A 318 -23.75 24.28 -19.09
N VAL A 319 -24.15 23.63 -18.00
CA VAL A 319 -24.63 24.30 -16.78
C VAL A 319 -23.49 25.08 -16.13
N ASN A 320 -23.77 26.34 -15.79
CA ASN A 320 -22.88 27.20 -15.02
C ASN A 320 -23.56 27.63 -13.72
N LEU A 321 -22.85 27.42 -12.62
CA LEU A 321 -23.27 27.73 -11.26
C LEU A 321 -22.65 29.06 -10.80
N PHE A 322 -23.43 29.82 -10.06
CA PHE A 322 -23.03 31.09 -9.47
C PHE A 322 -23.57 31.20 -8.05
N SER A 323 -22.80 31.83 -7.15
CA SER A 323 -23.23 32.13 -5.79
C SER A 323 -23.62 33.60 -5.69
N ASP A 324 -24.87 33.89 -5.34
CA ASP A 324 -25.33 35.26 -5.08
C ASP A 324 -24.78 35.86 -3.78
N ASP A 325 -24.12 35.06 -2.94
CA ASP A 325 -23.36 35.58 -1.79
C ASP A 325 -22.08 36.28 -2.28
N SER A 326 -22.08 37.61 -2.24
CA SER A 326 -20.92 38.44 -2.63
C SER A 326 -19.67 38.19 -1.77
N ALA A 327 -19.81 37.61 -0.57
CA ALA A 327 -18.67 37.21 0.27
C ALA A 327 -18.02 35.89 -0.19
N ALA A 328 -18.66 35.16 -1.12
CA ALA A 328 -18.24 33.87 -1.64
C ALA A 328 -17.36 33.94 -2.90
N GLY A 329 -16.77 35.11 -3.22
CA GLY A 329 -15.87 35.25 -4.37
C GLY A 329 -14.54 34.48 -4.23
N GLY A 330 -13.99 34.05 -5.36
CA GLY A 330 -12.69 33.39 -5.44
C GLY A 330 -12.63 32.09 -4.64
N VAL A 331 -11.49 31.84 -4.00
CA VAL A 331 -11.26 30.65 -3.14
C VAL A 331 -12.15 30.62 -1.88
N LYS A 332 -12.90 31.69 -1.58
CA LYS A 332 -13.83 31.71 -0.45
C LYS A 332 -15.15 30.99 -0.76
N HIS A 333 -15.44 30.74 -2.03
CA HIS A 333 -16.64 30.04 -2.48
C HIS A 333 -16.81 28.69 -1.75
N PRO A 334 -18.00 28.34 -1.24
CA PRO A 334 -18.22 27.07 -0.52
C PRO A 334 -17.75 25.84 -1.30
N LEU A 335 -18.10 25.76 -2.60
CA LEU A 335 -17.65 24.68 -3.47
C LEU A 335 -16.13 24.71 -3.73
N ALA A 336 -15.50 25.88 -3.82
CA ALA A 336 -14.04 25.96 -3.95
C ALA A 336 -13.34 25.41 -2.70
N LYS A 337 -13.88 25.70 -1.51
CA LYS A 337 -13.38 25.13 -0.24
C LYS A 337 -13.57 23.62 -0.18
N GLN A 338 -14.75 23.11 -0.56
CA GLN A 338 -15.06 21.68 -0.58
C GLN A 338 -14.10 20.92 -1.49
N PHE A 339 -13.86 21.42 -2.70
CA PHE A 339 -12.93 20.83 -3.66
C PHE A 339 -11.45 21.18 -3.39
N LYS A 340 -11.17 21.97 -2.35
CA LYS A 340 -9.83 22.46 -1.96
C LYS A 340 -9.12 23.20 -3.10
N VAL A 341 -9.86 23.99 -3.88
CA VAL A 341 -9.35 24.82 -4.98
C VAL A 341 -8.57 26.00 -4.41
N GLN A 342 -7.32 26.14 -4.84
CA GLN A 342 -6.43 27.25 -4.44
C GLN A 342 -6.12 28.20 -5.59
N THR A 343 -6.19 27.71 -6.84
CA THR A 343 -5.92 28.45 -8.06
C THR A 343 -6.95 28.08 -9.13
N ILE A 344 -7.17 29.00 -10.08
CA ILE A 344 -8.01 28.76 -11.25
C ILE A 344 -7.19 28.94 -12.53
N PRO A 345 -7.58 28.29 -13.65
CA PRO A 345 -8.65 27.30 -13.76
C PRO A 345 -8.30 25.99 -13.05
N ALA A 346 -9.28 25.36 -12.42
CA ALA A 346 -9.13 24.04 -11.80
C ALA A 346 -10.23 23.10 -12.30
N THR A 347 -9.88 21.87 -12.62
CA THR A 347 -10.80 20.88 -13.17
C THR A 347 -10.77 19.59 -12.35
N PHE A 348 -11.93 18.95 -12.21
CA PHE A 348 -12.09 17.67 -11.54
C PHE A 348 -12.97 16.77 -12.41
N LEU A 349 -12.45 15.62 -12.81
CA LEU A 349 -13.22 14.64 -13.59
C LEU A 349 -13.87 13.65 -12.63
N LEU A 350 -15.20 13.57 -12.71
CA LEU A 350 -16.02 12.62 -11.98
C LEU A 350 -16.40 11.44 -12.90
N ASP A 351 -16.34 10.22 -12.36
CA ASP A 351 -16.88 9.02 -13.00
C ASP A 351 -18.42 8.96 -12.89
N ALA A 352 -19.02 7.91 -13.45
CA ALA A 352 -20.46 7.69 -13.45
C ALA A 352 -21.06 7.61 -12.03
N GLU A 353 -20.30 7.15 -11.05
CA GLU A 353 -20.70 7.10 -9.64
C GLU A 353 -20.54 8.45 -8.93
N GLY A 354 -19.86 9.42 -9.54
CA GLY A 354 -19.61 10.76 -9.01
C GLY A 354 -18.31 10.90 -8.23
N LYS A 355 -17.37 9.96 -8.34
CA LYS A 355 -16.07 9.96 -7.64
C LYS A 355 -15.03 10.71 -8.46
N ILE A 356 -14.10 11.40 -7.79
CA ILE A 356 -13.03 12.13 -8.48
C ILE A 356 -11.94 11.16 -8.95
N VAL A 357 -11.81 10.97 -10.26
CA VAL A 357 -10.79 10.09 -10.85
C VAL A 357 -9.59 10.83 -11.46
N ALA A 358 -9.76 12.13 -11.77
CA ALA A 358 -8.67 12.98 -12.25
C ALA A 358 -8.87 14.45 -11.84
N ARG A 359 -7.77 15.22 -11.83
CA ARG A 359 -7.73 16.64 -11.47
C ARG A 359 -6.76 17.39 -12.36
N ASP A 360 -6.92 18.72 -12.42
CA ASP A 360 -6.00 19.66 -13.07
C ASP A 360 -5.73 19.31 -14.55
N LEU A 361 -6.76 18.78 -15.21
CA LEU A 361 -6.76 18.48 -16.64
C LEU A 361 -6.87 19.78 -17.43
N ARG A 362 -5.93 19.99 -18.36
CA ARG A 362 -5.82 21.19 -19.21
C ARG A 362 -5.39 20.83 -20.63
N GLY A 363 -5.79 21.62 -21.62
CA GLY A 363 -5.38 21.43 -23.02
C GLY A 363 -5.55 20.00 -23.52
N GLU A 364 -4.52 19.44 -24.17
CA GLU A 364 -4.56 18.08 -24.72
C GLU A 364 -4.72 16.97 -23.67
N SER A 365 -4.28 17.20 -22.42
CA SER A 365 -4.39 16.20 -21.35
C SER A 365 -5.85 15.93 -20.96
N LEU A 366 -6.72 16.94 -21.11
CA LEU A 366 -8.15 16.83 -20.85
C LEU A 366 -8.81 15.82 -21.80
N ALA A 367 -8.59 15.98 -23.11
CA ALA A 367 -9.18 15.11 -24.12
C ALA A 367 -8.66 13.67 -24.02
N ALA A 368 -7.36 13.50 -23.75
CA ALA A 368 -6.75 12.18 -23.62
C ALA A 368 -7.29 11.40 -22.40
N GLU A 369 -7.44 12.05 -21.26
CA GLU A 369 -7.91 11.39 -20.04
C GLU A 369 -9.42 11.06 -20.12
N ILE A 370 -10.24 11.95 -20.70
CA ILE A 370 -11.66 11.68 -20.97
C ILE A 370 -11.83 10.47 -21.89
N GLU A 371 -11.09 10.38 -23.01
CA GLU A 371 -11.18 9.24 -23.92
C GLU A 371 -10.74 7.94 -23.28
N LYS A 372 -9.65 7.97 -22.51
CA LYS A 372 -9.12 6.80 -21.81
C LYS A 372 -10.16 6.20 -20.87
N HIS A 373 -10.88 7.04 -20.14
CA HIS A 373 -11.89 6.59 -19.18
C HIS A 373 -13.20 6.17 -19.83
N LEU A 374 -13.72 6.95 -20.79
CA LEU A 374 -14.92 6.60 -21.55
C LEU A 374 -14.76 5.31 -22.39
N ALA A 375 -13.53 4.94 -22.76
CA ALA A 375 -13.26 3.69 -23.46
C ALA A 375 -13.17 2.47 -22.53
N ALA A 376 -12.89 2.69 -21.23
CA ALA A 376 -12.72 1.61 -20.25
C ALA A 376 -14.05 0.98 -19.81
N GLU A 377 -15.15 1.74 -19.79
CA GLU A 377 -16.49 1.24 -19.43
C GLU A 377 -17.18 0.38 -20.52
N LYS A 378 -16.65 0.39 -21.76
CA LYS A 378 -17.19 -0.43 -22.86
C LYS A 378 -16.68 -1.88 -22.86
N ARG A 379 -15.85 -2.27 -21.90
CA ARG A 379 -15.28 -3.61 -21.76
C ARG A 379 -15.75 -4.21 -20.45
#